data_AF-A0A963AP51-F1
#
_entry.id   AF-A0A963AP51-F1
#
_cell.length_a   1.000
_cell.length_b   1.000
_cell.length_c   1.000
_cell.angle_alpha   90.00
_cell.angle_beta   90.00
_cell.angle_gamma   90.00
#
_symmetry.space_group_name_H-M   'P 1'
#
loop_
_entity.id
_entity.type
_entity.pdbx_description
1 polymer ?
#
loop_
_entity_poly.entity_id
_entity_poly.type
_entity_poly.pdbx_seq_one_letter_code
_entity_poly.pdbx_strand_id
1 'polypeptide(L)'
;MRRALALVLLLPLIALTGCAESDAPEQQIREMIERAESAVEARALLDAGALVSETYQDDEKRNKNVLIGLLGGYFLRNRSIHLLVQIARIELPDPQRASVTLYAAMAGKPIAGVDALLALRAGLYRFDLELTRETDEWRVSNSRWQPATREDFLGEPR
;
A
#
# COMPACT_ATOMS: atom_id res chain seq x y z
N MET A 1 -18.94 30.19 63.39
CA MET A 1 -17.47 30.12 63.20
C MET A 1 -17.17 29.00 62.20
N ARG A 2 -16.29 29.27 61.21
CA ARG A 2 -15.65 28.35 60.24
C ARG A 2 -16.58 27.73 59.18
N ARG A 3 -16.81 28.38 58.02
CA ARG A 3 -15.98 28.38 56.80
C ARG A 3 -15.37 27.01 56.46
N ALA A 4 -15.92 26.36 55.44
CA ALA A 4 -15.16 25.50 54.54
C ALA A 4 -15.61 25.80 53.11
N LEU A 5 -14.77 26.58 52.44
CA LEU A 5 -14.68 26.76 51.00
C LEU A 5 -14.30 25.40 50.40
N ALA A 6 -15.00 24.93 49.36
CA ALA A 6 -14.50 23.89 48.45
C ALA A 6 -15.20 24.13 47.10
N LEU A 7 -14.73 25.12 46.35
CA LEU A 7 -13.75 25.00 45.28
C LEU A 7 -14.35 24.27 44.06
N VAL A 8 -14.72 25.12 43.10
CA VAL A 8 -14.96 24.87 41.68
C VAL A 8 -14.03 23.79 41.13
N LEU A 9 -14.61 22.79 40.47
CA LEU A 9 -13.91 21.99 39.45
C LEU A 9 -14.73 22.05 38.16
N LEU A 10 -14.54 23.14 37.41
CA LEU A 10 -14.85 23.19 35.98
C LEU A 10 -13.87 22.25 35.29
N LEU A 11 -14.33 21.08 34.85
CA LEU A 11 -13.56 20.25 33.93
C LEU A 11 -13.54 20.97 32.56
N PRO A 12 -12.35 21.35 32.04
CA PRO A 12 -12.27 21.73 30.65
C PRO A 12 -12.33 20.44 29.83
N LEU A 13 -13.37 20.30 29.00
CA LEU A 13 -13.42 19.26 27.98
C LEU A 13 -12.38 19.65 26.92
N ILE A 14 -11.17 19.13 27.08
CA ILE A 14 -10.04 19.35 26.19
C ILE A 14 -10.43 18.81 24.80
N ALA A 15 -10.55 19.73 23.85
CA ALA A 15 -10.69 19.44 22.44
C ALA A 15 -9.38 18.82 21.93
N LEU A 16 -9.34 17.50 21.80
CA LEU A 16 -8.35 16.79 21.00
C LEU A 16 -8.91 16.61 19.57
N THR A 17 -8.95 17.69 18.80
CA THR A 17 -8.99 17.60 17.33
C THR A 17 -7.56 17.75 16.82
N GLY A 18 -6.74 16.74 17.07
CA GLY A 18 -5.37 16.65 16.56
C GLY A 18 -5.32 15.75 15.33
N CYS A 19 -4.90 16.30 14.20
CA CYS A 19 -4.42 15.60 12.99
C CYS A 19 -5.38 14.66 12.24
N ALA A 20 -6.60 15.10 11.90
CA ALA A 20 -7.43 14.34 10.94
C ALA A 20 -7.04 14.55 9.46
N GLU A 21 -6.28 15.61 9.15
CA GLU A 21 -6.08 16.05 7.76
C GLU A 21 -4.87 15.38 7.08
N SER A 22 -3.84 14.99 7.82
CA SER A 22 -2.71 14.20 7.29
C SER A 22 -3.05 12.72 7.10
N ASP A 23 -3.92 12.18 7.95
CA ASP A 23 -4.25 10.75 7.96
C ASP A 23 -5.14 10.38 6.77
N ALA A 24 -5.98 11.29 6.28
CA ALA A 24 -6.95 10.97 5.24
C ALA A 24 -6.31 10.57 3.89
N PRO A 25 -5.33 11.30 3.31
CA PRO A 25 -4.67 10.89 2.08
C PRO A 25 -3.86 9.59 2.23
N GLU A 26 -3.13 9.45 3.35
CA GLU A 26 -2.36 8.24 3.62
C GLU A 26 -3.26 7.02 3.75
N GLN A 27 -4.36 7.15 4.49
CA GLN A 27 -5.36 6.10 4.65
C GLN A 27 -5.99 5.71 3.31
N GLN A 28 -6.32 6.67 2.44
CA GLN A 28 -6.83 6.37 1.09
C GLN A 28 -5.82 5.59 0.24
N ILE A 29 -4.52 5.87 0.38
CA ILE A 29 -3.45 5.14 -0.31
C ILE A 29 -3.34 3.71 0.24
N ARG A 30 -3.44 3.53 1.55
CA ARG A 30 -3.47 2.18 2.17
C ARG A 30 -4.64 1.36 1.65
N GLU A 31 -5.84 1.94 1.63
CA GLU A 31 -7.04 1.32 1.08
C GLU A 31 -6.93 1.04 -0.43
N MET A 32 -6.27 1.91 -1.20
CA MET A 32 -5.95 1.65 -2.61
C MET A 32 -5.05 0.42 -2.76
N ILE A 33 -4.03 0.27 -1.92
CA ILE A 33 -3.10 -0.86 -1.95
C ILE A 33 -3.81 -2.16 -1.56
N GLU A 34 -4.67 -2.14 -0.53
CA GLU A 34 -5.50 -3.29 -0.14
C GLU A 34 -6.46 -3.72 -1.26
N ARG A 35 -7.05 -2.75 -1.97
CA ARG A 35 -7.86 -3.03 -3.17
C ARG A 35 -7.01 -3.65 -4.28
N ALA A 36 -5.78 -3.18 -4.48
CA ALA A 36 -4.86 -3.77 -5.45
C ALA A 36 -4.54 -5.22 -5.10
N GLU A 37 -4.21 -5.48 -3.84
CA GLU A 37 -3.95 -6.83 -3.33
C GLU A 37 -5.14 -7.76 -3.57
N SER A 38 -6.34 -7.32 -3.15
CA SER A 38 -7.58 -8.07 -3.34
C SER A 38 -7.89 -8.36 -4.80
N ALA A 39 -7.73 -7.37 -5.68
CA ALA A 39 -7.96 -7.53 -7.12
C ALA A 39 -6.95 -8.52 -7.75
N VAL A 40 -5.69 -8.48 -7.31
CA VAL A 40 -4.64 -9.39 -7.80
C VAL A 40 -4.86 -10.81 -7.32
N GLU A 41 -5.19 -11.03 -6.04
CA GLU A 41 -5.51 -12.36 -5.52
C GLU A 41 -6.77 -12.96 -6.18
N ALA A 42 -7.79 -12.13 -6.39
CA ALA A 42 -9.00 -12.52 -7.12
C ALA A 42 -8.79 -12.69 -8.62
N ARG A 43 -7.59 -12.35 -9.14
CA ARG A 43 -7.25 -12.34 -10.57
C ARG A 43 -8.19 -11.46 -11.40
N ALA A 44 -8.71 -10.39 -10.80
CA ALA A 44 -9.61 -9.44 -11.40
C ALA A 44 -8.81 -8.38 -12.20
N LEU A 45 -8.45 -8.73 -13.44
CA LEU A 45 -7.52 -7.94 -14.25
C LEU A 45 -8.01 -6.51 -14.52
N LEU A 46 -9.31 -6.33 -14.73
CA LEU A 46 -9.90 -5.01 -14.97
C LEU A 46 -9.83 -4.15 -13.71
N ASP A 47 -10.14 -4.71 -12.55
CA ASP A 47 -10.12 -3.99 -11.27
C ASP A 47 -8.70 -3.60 -10.88
N ALA A 48 -7.72 -4.50 -11.07
CA ALA A 48 -6.31 -4.17 -10.87
C ALA A 48 -5.83 -3.11 -11.88
N GLY A 49 -6.23 -3.21 -13.14
CA GLY A 49 -5.89 -2.24 -14.18
C GLY A 49 -6.51 -0.85 -13.94
N ALA A 50 -7.65 -0.78 -13.25
CA ALA A 50 -8.29 0.48 -12.88
C ALA A 50 -7.47 1.29 -11.85
N LEU A 51 -6.54 0.67 -11.14
CA LEU A 51 -5.66 1.34 -10.16
C LEU A 51 -4.40 1.95 -10.81
N VAL A 52 -4.22 1.74 -12.11
CA VAL A 52 -3.09 2.26 -12.89
C VAL A 52 -3.55 3.48 -13.69
N SER A 53 -2.76 4.56 -13.64
CA SER A 53 -3.00 5.78 -14.41
C SER A 53 -3.03 5.48 -15.91
N GLU A 54 -3.92 6.15 -16.65
CA GLU A 54 -3.90 6.12 -18.12
C GLU A 54 -2.57 6.65 -18.69
N THR A 55 -1.90 7.53 -17.94
CA THR A 55 -0.60 8.13 -18.32
C THR A 55 0.59 7.37 -17.74
N TYR A 56 0.37 6.17 -17.17
CA TYR A 56 1.44 5.39 -16.56
C TYR A 56 2.62 5.17 -17.50
N GLN A 57 3.82 5.43 -16.98
CA GLN A 57 5.08 5.11 -17.62
C GLN A 57 6.16 4.86 -16.58
N ASP A 58 6.92 3.78 -16.73
CA ASP A 58 8.08 3.49 -15.87
C ASP A 58 9.43 3.57 -16.58
N ASP A 59 10.50 3.39 -15.81
CA ASP A 59 11.90 3.44 -16.28
C ASP A 59 12.23 2.37 -17.33
N GLU A 60 11.48 1.27 -17.36
CA GLU A 60 11.57 0.23 -18.39
C GLU A 60 10.76 0.59 -19.64
N LYS A 61 10.20 1.81 -19.69
CA LYS A 61 9.33 2.35 -20.76
C LYS A 61 8.05 1.54 -20.95
N ARG A 62 7.60 0.81 -19.93
CA ARG A 62 6.33 0.08 -19.96
C ARG A 62 5.20 1.08 -19.71
N ASN A 63 4.14 0.97 -20.50
CA ASN A 63 2.92 1.75 -20.30
C ASN A 63 1.83 0.88 -19.65
N LYS A 64 0.67 1.48 -19.34
CA LYS A 64 -0.47 0.78 -18.71
C LYS A 64 -0.84 -0.53 -19.42
N ASN A 65 -0.93 -0.53 -20.75
CA ASN A 65 -1.30 -1.72 -21.52
C ASN A 65 -0.27 -2.84 -21.39
N VAL A 66 1.02 -2.49 -21.38
CA VAL A 66 2.09 -3.48 -21.14
C VAL A 66 1.97 -4.05 -19.73
N LEU A 67 1.74 -3.21 -18.72
CA LEU A 67 1.59 -3.65 -17.34
C LEU A 67 0.39 -4.59 -17.15
N ILE A 68 -0.76 -4.25 -17.73
CA ILE A 68 -1.96 -5.10 -17.73
C ILE A 68 -1.68 -6.42 -18.46
N GLY A 69 -0.94 -6.38 -19.58
CA GLY A 69 -0.55 -7.59 -20.31
C GLY A 69 0.35 -8.53 -19.48
N LEU A 70 1.32 -7.97 -18.76
CA LEU A 70 2.19 -8.72 -17.85
C LEU A 70 1.38 -9.36 -16.71
N LEU A 71 0.48 -8.60 -16.10
CA LEU A 71 -0.39 -9.09 -15.03
C LEU A 71 -1.33 -10.19 -15.54
N GLY A 72 -1.94 -10.00 -16.71
CA GLY A 72 -2.77 -11.01 -17.37
C GLY A 72 -2.00 -12.30 -17.67
N GLY A 73 -0.77 -12.19 -18.19
CA GLY A 73 0.12 -13.34 -18.39
C GLY A 73 0.46 -14.05 -17.08
N TYR A 74 0.70 -13.29 -16.01
CA TYR A 74 0.92 -13.84 -14.68
C TYR A 74 -0.31 -14.60 -14.15
N PHE A 75 -1.52 -14.07 -14.35
CA PHE A 75 -2.76 -14.74 -13.98
C PHE A 75 -2.96 -16.05 -14.73
N LEU A 76 -2.71 -16.06 -16.05
CA LEU A 76 -2.83 -17.28 -16.86
C LEU A 76 -1.89 -18.40 -16.39
N ARG A 77 -0.68 -18.04 -15.98
CA ARG A 77 0.34 -19.01 -15.52
C ARG A 77 0.08 -19.56 -14.12
N ASN A 78 -0.49 -18.77 -13.23
CA ASN A 78 -0.62 -19.12 -11.82
C ASN A 78 -2.08 -19.40 -11.47
N ARG A 79 -2.42 -20.63 -11.06
CA ARG A 79 -3.83 -21.02 -10.77
C ARG A 79 -4.41 -20.27 -9.56
N SER A 80 -3.58 -20.02 -8.57
CA SER A 80 -3.86 -19.28 -7.35
C SER A 80 -2.75 -18.27 -7.11
N ILE A 81 -3.12 -17.12 -6.55
CA ILE A 81 -2.19 -16.04 -6.20
C ILE A 81 -2.54 -15.63 -4.79
N HIS A 82 -1.54 -15.62 -3.93
CA HIS A 82 -1.62 -15.12 -2.58
C HIS A 82 -0.49 -14.13 -2.36
N LEU A 83 -0.84 -13.02 -1.73
CA LEU A 83 0.05 -11.92 -1.46
C LEU A 83 0.28 -11.79 0.05
N LEU A 84 1.44 -11.26 0.39
CA LEU A 84 1.69 -10.63 1.68
C LEU A 84 2.32 -9.28 1.35
N VAL A 85 1.57 -8.21 1.55
CA VAL A 85 2.02 -6.84 1.29
C VAL A 85 2.39 -6.15 2.60
N GLN A 86 3.56 -5.51 2.61
CA GLN A 86 4.03 -4.71 3.73
C GLN A 86 4.45 -3.34 3.22
N ILE A 87 3.69 -2.31 3.61
CA ILE A 87 4.03 -0.92 3.30
C ILE A 87 5.17 -0.49 4.22
N ALA A 88 6.33 -0.19 3.64
CA ALA A 88 7.49 0.27 4.37
C ALA A 88 7.46 1.78 4.60
N ARG A 89 6.98 2.54 3.60
CA ARG A 89 6.88 3.99 3.68
C ARG A 89 5.82 4.53 2.73
N ILE A 90 5.14 5.59 3.17
CA ILE A 90 4.34 6.48 2.34
C ILE A 90 4.88 7.89 2.56
N GLU A 91 5.16 8.62 1.48
CA GLU A 91 5.53 10.04 1.54
C GLU A 91 4.54 10.85 0.69
N LEU A 92 4.03 11.94 1.27
CA LEU A 92 3.05 12.83 0.63
C LEU A 92 3.71 14.19 0.38
N PRO A 93 4.42 14.39 -0.74
CA PRO A 93 5.03 15.67 -1.07
C PRO A 93 4.00 16.79 -1.27
N ASP A 94 2.79 16.46 -1.76
CA ASP A 94 1.66 17.37 -1.89
C ASP A 94 0.32 16.61 -1.97
N PRO A 95 -0.85 17.28 -1.91
CA PRO A 95 -2.16 16.60 -1.89
C PRO A 95 -2.55 15.82 -3.16
N GLN A 96 -1.77 15.92 -4.25
CA GLN A 96 -2.05 15.28 -5.53
C GLN A 96 -1.01 14.21 -5.91
N ARG A 97 0.09 14.10 -5.15
CA ARG A 97 1.18 13.16 -5.42
C ARG A 97 1.61 12.44 -4.16
N ALA A 98 1.97 11.17 -4.30
CA ALA A 98 2.56 10.38 -3.24
C ALA A 98 3.64 9.44 -3.77
N SER A 99 4.59 9.08 -2.91
CA SER A 99 5.50 7.96 -3.14
C SER A 99 5.20 6.86 -2.13
N VAL A 100 5.28 5.60 -2.57
CA VAL A 100 5.10 4.44 -1.69
C VAL A 100 6.22 3.45 -1.93
N THR A 101 6.91 3.09 -0.85
CA THR A 101 7.76 1.89 -0.84
C THR A 101 7.01 0.78 -0.16
N LEU A 102 6.82 -0.34 -0.86
CA LEU A 102 6.22 -1.55 -0.29
C LEU A 102 6.99 -2.80 -0.69
N TYR A 103 6.85 -3.84 0.12
CA TYR A 103 7.33 -5.18 -0.15
C TYR A 103 6.14 -6.09 -0.39
N ALA A 104 6.25 -6.97 -1.38
CA ALA A 104 5.21 -7.94 -1.69
C ALA A 104 5.83 -9.33 -1.90
N ALA A 105 5.36 -10.29 -1.11
CA ALA A 105 5.64 -11.70 -1.31
C ALA A 105 4.48 -12.34 -2.08
N MET A 106 4.78 -13.10 -3.12
CA MET A 106 3.78 -13.72 -3.99
C MET A 106 3.95 -15.22 -4.04
N ALA A 107 2.90 -15.97 -3.71
CA ALA A 107 2.92 -17.43 -3.70
C ALA A 107 1.65 -18.05 -4.28
N GLY A 108 1.75 -19.31 -4.70
CA GLY A 108 0.58 -20.10 -5.12
C GLY A 108 -0.23 -20.69 -3.97
N LYS A 109 0.17 -20.44 -2.71
CA LYS A 109 -0.50 -20.92 -1.49
C LYS A 109 -0.61 -19.77 -0.49
N PRO A 110 -1.60 -19.79 0.42
CA PRO A 110 -1.78 -18.75 1.43
C PRO A 110 -0.50 -18.51 2.24
N ILE A 111 -0.21 -17.23 2.49
CA ILE A 111 0.92 -16.78 3.31
C ILE A 111 0.34 -16.30 4.64
N ALA A 112 0.55 -17.07 5.72
CA ALA A 112 -0.02 -16.74 7.03
C ALA A 112 0.70 -15.58 7.74
N GLY A 113 1.85 -15.13 7.22
CA GLY A 113 2.68 -14.07 7.77
C GLY A 113 4.13 -14.20 7.31
N VAL A 114 5.00 -13.31 7.80
CA VAL A 114 6.42 -13.24 7.40
C VAL A 114 7.16 -14.56 7.70
N ASP A 115 6.88 -15.19 8.85
CA ASP A 115 7.50 -16.48 9.22
C ASP A 115 7.23 -17.59 8.21
N ALA A 116 6.08 -17.56 7.53
CA ALA A 116 5.72 -18.56 6.52
C ALA A 116 6.62 -18.46 5.27
N LEU A 117 7.27 -17.31 5.04
CA LEU A 117 8.18 -17.12 3.91
C LEU A 117 9.43 -18.01 3.99
N LEU A 118 9.77 -18.54 5.16
CA LEU A 118 10.88 -19.49 5.33
C LEU A 118 10.61 -20.82 4.62
N ALA A 119 9.37 -21.31 4.72
CA ALA A 119 8.94 -22.61 4.20
C ALA A 119 8.28 -22.53 2.81
N LEU A 120 7.83 -21.34 2.40
CA LEU A 120 7.14 -21.13 1.12
C LEU A 120 8.10 -20.67 0.02
N ARG A 121 7.89 -21.20 -1.18
CA ARG A 121 8.49 -20.66 -2.39
C ARG A 121 7.67 -19.45 -2.85
N ALA A 122 8.04 -18.27 -2.36
CA ALA A 122 7.45 -17.00 -2.76
C ALA A 122 8.41 -16.20 -3.66
N GLY A 123 7.86 -15.51 -4.65
CA GLY A 123 8.56 -14.42 -5.32
C GLY A 123 8.54 -13.20 -4.41
N LEU A 124 9.69 -12.61 -4.10
CA LEU A 124 9.82 -11.48 -3.19
C LEU A 124 10.23 -10.25 -3.98
N TYR A 125 9.46 -9.18 -3.84
CA TYR A 125 9.68 -7.95 -4.59
C TYR A 125 9.55 -6.73 -3.69
N ARG A 126 10.40 -5.75 -3.96
CA ARG A 126 10.23 -4.36 -3.53
C ARG A 126 9.63 -3.58 -4.69
N PHE A 127 8.64 -2.78 -4.37
CA PHE A 127 8.04 -1.81 -5.27
C PHE A 127 8.25 -0.41 -4.71
N ASP A 128 8.83 0.45 -5.53
CA ASP A 128 8.82 1.89 -5.31
C ASP A 128 7.83 2.49 -6.32
N LEU A 129 6.71 2.99 -5.82
CA LEU A 129 5.59 3.50 -6.60
C LEU A 129 5.54 5.02 -6.52
N GLU A 130 5.23 5.65 -7.64
CA GLU A 130 4.73 7.02 -7.66
C GLU A 130 3.23 6.98 -7.94
N LEU A 131 2.49 7.72 -7.13
CA LEU A 131 1.04 7.84 -7.21
C LEU A 131 0.67 9.27 -7.58
N THR A 132 -0.36 9.38 -8.42
CA THR A 132 -1.02 10.64 -8.74
C THR A 132 -2.49 10.52 -8.40
N ARG A 133 -3.10 11.63 -8.00
CA ARG A 133 -4.54 11.71 -7.76
C ARG A 133 -5.24 12.10 -9.06
N GLU A 134 -6.19 11.28 -9.52
CA GLU A 134 -6.99 11.49 -10.72
C GLU A 134 -8.46 11.32 -10.37
N THR A 135 -9.27 12.35 -10.61
CA THR A 135 -10.72 12.33 -10.32
C THR A 135 -10.99 11.88 -8.88
N ASP A 136 -10.25 12.46 -7.93
CA ASP A 136 -10.27 12.15 -6.49
C ASP A 136 -9.77 10.75 -6.07
N GLU A 137 -9.32 9.90 -7.00
CA GLU A 137 -8.77 8.57 -6.73
C GLU A 137 -7.25 8.53 -6.91
N TRP A 138 -6.56 7.78 -6.06
CA TRP A 138 -5.13 7.51 -6.25
C TRP A 138 -4.90 6.45 -7.32
N ARG A 139 -3.93 6.71 -8.19
CA ARG A 139 -3.53 5.81 -9.28
C ARG A 139 -2.01 5.74 -9.39
N VAL A 140 -1.49 4.57 -9.74
CA VAL A 140 -0.07 4.38 -9.97
C VAL A 140 0.31 5.06 -11.29
N SER A 141 1.23 6.03 -11.25
CA SER A 141 1.75 6.73 -12.43
C SER A 141 3.13 6.23 -12.86
N ASN A 142 3.93 5.71 -11.93
CA ASN A 142 5.23 5.09 -12.20
C ASN A 142 5.46 3.96 -11.19
N SER A 143 6.24 2.94 -11.58
CA SER A 143 6.76 1.99 -10.61
C SER A 143 8.14 1.45 -10.98
N ARG A 144 8.99 1.27 -9.96
CA ARG A 144 10.26 0.55 -10.04
C ARG A 144 10.17 -0.75 -9.25
N TRP A 145 10.58 -1.86 -9.87
CA TRP A 145 10.47 -3.20 -9.28
C TRP A 145 11.86 -3.76 -9.07
N GLN A 146 12.10 -4.34 -7.89
CA GLN A 146 13.38 -4.95 -7.55
C GLN A 146 13.14 -6.27 -6.81
N PRO A 147 14.01 -7.27 -6.98
CA PRO A 147 14.01 -8.41 -6.08
C PRO A 147 14.19 -7.94 -4.63
N ALA A 148 13.39 -8.49 -3.73
CA ALA A 148 13.56 -8.33 -2.29
C ALA A 148 14.09 -9.62 -1.67
N THR A 149 14.67 -9.51 -0.48
CA THR A 149 15.04 -10.65 0.33
C THR A 149 14.02 -10.85 1.46
N ARG A 150 14.21 -11.90 2.26
CA ARG A 150 13.33 -12.17 3.41
C ARG A 150 13.61 -11.18 4.55
N GLU A 151 14.87 -10.80 4.69
CA GLU A 151 15.36 -9.84 5.68
C GLU A 151 14.71 -8.47 5.47
N ASP A 152 14.47 -8.07 4.21
CA ASP A 152 13.75 -6.83 3.88
C ASP A 152 12.33 -6.77 4.49
N PHE A 153 11.65 -7.91 4.69
CA PHE A 153 10.32 -7.97 5.34
C PHE A 153 10.40 -7.92 6.86
N LEU A 154 11.55 -8.29 7.45
CA LEU A 154 11.77 -8.27 8.89
C LEU A 154 12.14 -6.86 9.39
N GLY A 155 12.33 -5.89 8.50
CA GLY A 155 12.77 -4.54 8.85
C GLY A 155 14.25 -4.46 9.24
N GLU A 156 15.03 -5.51 8.96
CA GLU A 156 16.47 -5.53 9.22
C GLU A 156 17.18 -4.65 8.18
N PRO A 157 17.93 -3.60 8.60
CA PRO A 157 18.64 -2.74 7.68
C PRO A 157 19.76 -3.50 6.96
N ARG A 158 19.99 -3.17 5.68
CA ARG A 158 21.16 -3.63 4.91
C ARG A 158 22.42 -2.83 5.24
#